data_AF-A0A9D0ZZZ0-F1
#
_entry.id   AF-A0A9D0ZZZ0-F1
#
_cell.length_a   1.000
_cell.length_b   1.000
_cell.length_c   1.000
_cell.angle_alpha   90.00
_cell.angle_beta   90.00
_cell.angle_gamma   90.00
#
_symmetry.space_group_name_H-M   'P 1'
#
loop_
_entity.id
_entity.type
_entity.pdbx_description
1 polymer ?
#
loop_
_entity_poly.entity_id
_entity_poly.type
_entity_poly.pdbx_seq_one_letter_code
_entity_poly.pdbx_strand_id
1 'polypeptide(L)'
;MSDEPIKNPSSKRPSKKWPIVVGVVVAVLVVAGADMWVWHGQPSFCGAICHTPMAEYLETYESTPGQPSVDKAGNEVTNSSAMLAVSHKDVDGDTCLDCHVPTMDEQISEGMNWLTGNYYAPLEERSLTELGEARGNTGEQFCLNDACHTEFREDLEQLTSDMGSINPHKAQHGEMDCGYCHKAHRASVMQCAGCHEGAQVPDGWVTPRQAEDMSYDSDRKANVVIGSRGTASSPFSEGRSR
;
A
#
# COMPACT_ATOMS: atom_id res chain seq x y z
N MET A 1 9.34 -87.99 36.85
CA MET A 1 8.55 -86.96 36.17
C MET A 1 8.54 -85.72 37.04
N SER A 2 9.30 -84.70 36.66
CA SER A 2 9.18 -83.35 37.22
C SER A 2 9.07 -82.44 36.01
N ASP A 3 7.89 -81.87 35.81
CA ASP A 3 7.56 -81.00 34.69
C ASP A 3 8.27 -79.64 34.84
N GLU A 4 9.08 -79.26 33.84
CA GLU A 4 9.57 -77.88 33.70
C GLU A 4 8.50 -76.99 33.05
N PRO A 5 8.34 -75.73 33.50
CA PRO A 5 7.41 -74.81 32.86
C PRO A 5 8.03 -74.22 31.59
N ILE A 6 7.34 -74.39 30.46
CA ILE A 6 7.69 -73.77 29.18
C ILE A 6 7.53 -72.24 29.29
N LYS A 7 8.65 -71.52 29.13
CA LYS A 7 8.70 -70.06 29.09
C LYS A 7 8.29 -69.56 27.70
N ASN A 8 7.07 -69.02 27.59
CA ASN A 8 6.61 -68.39 26.34
C ASN A 8 7.41 -67.11 26.01
N PRO A 9 7.69 -66.83 24.72
CA PRO A 9 8.39 -65.61 24.33
C PRO A 9 7.47 -64.39 24.51
N SER A 10 7.93 -63.43 25.30
CA SER A 10 7.28 -62.12 25.43
C SER A 10 7.28 -61.41 24.07
N SER A 11 6.09 -61.22 23.49
CA SER A 11 5.95 -60.42 22.26
C SER A 11 6.33 -58.97 22.58
N LYS A 12 7.46 -58.49 22.03
CA LYS A 12 7.80 -57.07 22.08
C LYS A 12 6.69 -56.30 21.34
N ARG A 13 5.91 -55.51 22.09
CA ARG A 13 4.89 -54.62 21.51
C ARG A 13 5.59 -53.65 20.54
N PRO A 14 5.13 -53.50 19.29
CA PRO A 14 5.72 -52.51 18.39
C PRO A 14 5.53 -51.13 19.01
N SER A 15 6.64 -50.40 19.22
CA SER A 15 6.60 -49.05 19.74
C SER A 15 5.77 -48.19 18.78
N LYS A 16 4.60 -47.73 19.20
CA LYS A 16 3.76 -46.84 18.39
C LYS A 16 4.48 -45.49 18.31
N LYS A 17 5.19 -45.25 17.20
CA LYS A 17 5.85 -43.96 16.91
C LYS A 17 4.88 -42.86 16.50
N TRP A 18 3.60 -43.19 16.29
CA TRP A 18 2.55 -42.25 15.88
C TRP A 18 2.38 -41.01 16.77
N PRO A 19 2.37 -41.09 18.13
CA PRO A 19 2.35 -39.89 18.98
C PRO A 19 3.58 -38.98 18.76
N ILE A 20 4.75 -39.54 18.45
CA ILE A 20 5.95 -38.76 18.11
C ILE A 20 5.74 -38.05 16.76
N VAL A 21 5.22 -38.77 15.76
CA VAL A 21 4.90 -38.18 14.44
C VAL A 21 3.88 -37.06 14.58
N VAL A 22 2.79 -37.26 15.33
CA VAL A 22 1.78 -36.22 15.58
C VAL A 22 2.40 -35.04 16.31
N GLY A 23 3.22 -35.27 17.34
CA GLY A 23 3.93 -34.22 18.05
C GLY A 23 4.84 -33.39 17.13
N VAL A 24 5.57 -34.05 16.24
CA VAL A 24 6.42 -33.38 15.24
C VAL A 24 5.57 -32.57 14.25
N VAL A 25 4.47 -33.13 13.74
CA VAL A 25 3.59 -32.41 12.80
C VAL A 25 3.00 -31.17 13.44
N VAL A 26 2.51 -31.26 14.68
CA VAL A 26 1.98 -30.10 15.42
C VAL A 26 3.08 -29.05 15.63
N ALA A 27 4.28 -29.47 16.04
CA ALA A 27 5.40 -28.54 16.21
C ALA A 27 5.76 -27.83 14.89
N VAL A 28 5.81 -28.54 13.77
CA VAL A 28 6.07 -27.95 12.45
C VAL A 28 4.99 -26.94 12.06
N LEU A 29 3.71 -27.26 12.28
CA LEU A 29 2.61 -26.34 11.98
C LEU A 29 2.65 -25.07 12.83
N VAL A 30 3.04 -25.18 14.11
CA VAL A 30 3.19 -24.02 14.99
C VAL A 30 4.33 -23.12 14.53
N VAL A 31 5.49 -23.69 14.19
CA VAL A 31 6.64 -22.93 13.68
C VAL A 31 6.28 -22.26 12.35
N ALA A 32 5.74 -23.02 11.39
CA ALA A 32 5.33 -22.47 10.10
C ALA A 32 4.25 -21.39 10.23
N GLY A 33 3.30 -21.55 11.14
CA GLY A 33 2.27 -20.55 11.41
C GLY A 33 2.83 -19.26 11.99
N ALA A 34 3.80 -19.34 12.90
CA ALA A 34 4.46 -18.17 13.47
C ALA A 34 5.32 -17.44 12.41
N ASP A 35 6.09 -18.19 11.60
CA ASP A 35 6.90 -17.61 10.53
C ASP A 35 6.03 -16.96 9.46
N MET A 36 4.91 -17.62 9.07
CA MET A 36 3.92 -17.06 8.15
C MET A 36 3.26 -15.79 8.71
N TRP A 37 3.00 -15.75 10.03
CA TRP A 37 2.44 -14.58 10.70
C TRP A 37 3.38 -13.38 10.64
N VAL A 38 4.68 -13.60 10.88
CA VAL A 38 5.68 -12.53 10.78
C VAL A 38 5.89 -12.11 9.33
N TRP A 39 5.95 -13.07 8.40
CA TRP A 39 6.22 -12.80 7.00
C TRP A 39 5.07 -12.06 6.32
N HIS A 40 3.81 -12.33 6.67
CA HIS A 40 2.67 -11.67 6.00
C HIS A 40 2.71 -10.14 6.12
N GLY A 41 3.34 -9.60 7.17
CA GLY A 41 3.41 -8.17 7.41
C GLY A 41 4.60 -7.49 6.72
N GLN A 42 5.41 -8.23 5.97
CA GLN A 42 6.62 -7.71 5.33
C GLN A 42 6.34 -7.30 3.87
N PRO A 43 7.03 -6.27 3.32
CA PRO A 43 6.85 -5.85 1.93
C PRO A 43 7.00 -6.98 0.90
N SER A 44 7.89 -7.95 1.17
CA SER A 44 8.10 -9.12 0.30
C SER A 44 6.86 -10.01 0.15
N PHE A 45 5.95 -10.05 1.13
CA PHE A 45 4.68 -10.79 1.04
C PHE A 45 3.75 -10.13 0.02
N CYS A 46 3.65 -8.81 0.03
CA CYS A 46 2.82 -8.05 -0.90
C CYS A 46 3.22 -8.32 -2.36
N GLY A 47 4.52 -8.39 -2.64
CA GLY A 47 5.03 -8.73 -3.97
C GLY A 47 4.86 -10.21 -4.36
N ALA A 48 5.04 -11.13 -3.41
CA ALA A 48 5.03 -12.57 -3.71
C ALA A 48 3.61 -13.16 -3.78
N ILE A 49 2.69 -12.70 -2.93
CA ILE A 49 1.34 -13.27 -2.80
C ILE A 49 0.31 -12.36 -3.44
N CYS A 50 0.36 -11.06 -3.14
CA CYS A 50 -0.61 -10.07 -3.62
C CYS A 50 -0.17 -9.39 -4.94
N HIS A 51 0.60 -10.09 -5.79
CA HIS A 51 1.20 -9.56 -7.03
C HIS A 51 0.26 -8.69 -7.88
N THR A 52 -1.04 -8.94 -7.83
CA THR A 52 -2.06 -7.99 -8.24
C THR A 52 -3.09 -7.92 -7.12
N PRO A 53 -3.48 -6.72 -6.67
CA PRO A 53 -3.19 -5.40 -7.25
C PRO A 53 -1.98 -4.65 -6.63
N MET A 54 -1.08 -5.31 -5.88
CA MET A 54 -0.03 -4.63 -5.10
C MET A 54 1.33 -4.45 -5.79
N ALA A 55 1.59 -5.06 -6.95
CA ALA A 55 2.93 -5.00 -7.56
C ALA A 55 3.37 -3.58 -7.88
N GLU A 56 2.50 -2.76 -8.46
CA GLU A 56 2.82 -1.38 -8.85
C GLU A 56 3.07 -0.49 -7.61
N TYR A 57 2.41 -0.78 -6.49
CA TYR A 57 2.62 -0.10 -5.22
C TYR A 57 3.94 -0.50 -4.57
N LEU A 58 4.33 -1.77 -4.69
CA LEU A 58 5.64 -2.23 -4.25
C LEU A 58 6.74 -1.60 -5.10
N GLU A 59 6.57 -1.50 -6.42
CA GLU A 59 7.55 -0.86 -7.31
C GLU A 59 7.76 0.63 -6.99
N THR A 60 6.66 1.36 -6.77
CA THR A 60 6.74 2.76 -6.32
C THR A 60 7.43 2.88 -4.96
N TYR A 61 7.09 2.04 -3.98
CA TYR A 61 7.77 1.99 -2.68
C TYR A 61 9.25 1.61 -2.80
N GLU A 62 9.61 0.70 -3.70
CA GLU A 62 10.98 0.22 -3.88
C GLU A 62 11.87 1.18 -4.68
N SER A 63 11.28 2.21 -5.29
CA SER A 63 11.99 3.21 -6.08
C SER A 63 13.13 3.89 -5.30
N THR A 64 14.21 4.23 -6.02
CA THR A 64 15.37 4.89 -5.43
C THR A 64 15.12 6.41 -5.37
N PRO A 65 15.23 7.07 -4.20
CA PRO A 65 15.03 8.52 -4.07
C PRO A 65 15.88 9.34 -5.04
N GLY A 66 15.34 10.45 -5.53
CA GLY A 66 16.05 11.35 -6.44
C GLY A 66 16.22 10.83 -7.88
N GLN A 67 15.73 9.64 -8.21
CA GLN A 67 15.82 9.05 -9.56
C GLN A 67 14.47 9.08 -10.28
N PRO A 68 14.45 9.11 -11.62
CA PRO A 68 13.25 8.88 -12.40
C PRO A 68 12.63 7.50 -12.08
N SER A 69 11.31 7.43 -12.06
CA SER A 69 10.54 6.19 -11.85
C SER A 69 9.16 6.29 -12.54
N VAL A 70 8.27 5.38 -12.19
CA VAL A 70 6.85 5.42 -12.57
C VAL A 70 5.96 5.44 -11.32
N ASP A 71 4.74 5.98 -11.46
CA ASP A 71 3.71 5.91 -10.43
C ASP A 71 2.92 4.58 -10.48
N LYS A 72 1.97 4.42 -9.55
CA LYS A 72 1.09 3.23 -9.45
C LYS A 72 0.29 2.91 -10.72
N ALA A 73 0.16 3.87 -11.63
CA ALA A 73 -0.58 3.74 -12.89
C ALA A 73 0.36 3.67 -14.10
N GLY A 74 1.67 3.63 -13.88
CA GLY A 74 2.69 3.54 -14.92
C GLY A 74 2.96 4.88 -15.63
N ASN A 75 2.66 6.02 -15.02
CA ASN A 75 3.04 7.33 -15.54
C ASN A 75 4.44 7.69 -15.06
N GLU A 76 5.20 8.40 -15.89
CA GLU A 76 6.55 8.83 -15.53
C GLU A 76 6.53 9.83 -14.36
N VAL A 77 7.45 9.62 -13.42
CA VAL A 77 7.77 10.55 -12.33
C VAL A 77 9.25 10.89 -12.45
N THR A 78 9.58 12.16 -12.71
CA THR A 78 10.96 12.57 -13.01
C THR A 78 11.89 12.48 -11.81
N ASN A 79 11.34 12.58 -10.60
CA ASN A 79 12.04 12.37 -9.34
C ASN A 79 11.13 11.64 -8.35
N SER A 80 11.48 10.40 -8.03
CA SER A 80 10.71 9.49 -7.17
C SER A 80 10.49 10.02 -5.74
N SER A 81 11.30 10.95 -5.25
CA SER A 81 11.09 11.61 -3.95
C SER A 81 9.81 12.46 -3.91
N ALA A 82 9.18 12.70 -5.06
CA ALA A 82 7.85 13.31 -5.14
C ALA A 82 6.70 12.35 -4.75
N MET A 83 6.99 11.07 -4.50
CA MET A 83 6.08 10.06 -3.99
C MET A 83 6.37 9.82 -2.51
N LEU A 84 5.40 10.07 -1.61
CA LEU A 84 5.65 9.97 -0.16
C LEU A 84 6.13 8.57 0.27
N ALA A 85 5.67 7.50 -0.39
CA ALA A 85 6.06 6.14 -0.03
C ALA A 85 7.58 5.92 -0.17
N VAL A 86 8.21 6.55 -1.16
CA VAL A 86 9.67 6.50 -1.35
C VAL A 86 10.39 7.20 -0.21
N SER A 87 9.92 8.40 0.13
CA SER A 87 10.54 9.23 1.16
C SER A 87 10.39 8.63 2.57
N HIS A 88 9.21 8.12 2.93
CA HIS A 88 8.99 7.50 4.25
C HIS A 88 9.78 6.18 4.39
N LYS A 89 9.90 5.40 3.32
CA LYS A 89 10.79 4.23 3.31
C LYS A 89 12.25 4.64 3.55
N ASP A 90 12.75 5.63 2.80
CA ASP A 90 14.17 5.97 2.79
C ASP A 90 14.61 6.72 4.04
N VAL A 91 13.78 7.63 4.53
CA VAL A 91 14.10 8.50 5.67
C VAL A 91 13.80 7.81 6.99
N ASP A 92 12.61 7.21 7.12
CA ASP A 92 12.11 6.69 8.40
C ASP A 92 12.22 5.17 8.50
N GLY A 93 12.49 4.48 7.38
CA GLY A 93 12.50 3.02 7.33
C GLY A 93 11.11 2.40 7.38
N ASP A 94 10.07 3.21 7.14
CA ASP A 94 8.68 2.77 7.18
C ASP A 94 8.41 1.67 6.16
N THR A 95 7.59 0.71 6.58
CA THR A 95 7.07 -0.36 5.73
C THR A 95 5.64 -0.08 5.30
N CYS A 96 5.08 -0.93 4.42
CA CYS A 96 3.71 -0.77 3.93
C CYS A 96 2.68 -0.63 5.06
N LEU A 97 2.83 -1.42 6.13
CA LEU A 97 1.89 -1.44 7.25
C LEU A 97 2.08 -0.29 8.24
N ASP A 98 3.18 0.46 8.14
CA ASP A 98 3.38 1.68 8.92
C ASP A 98 2.57 2.85 8.36
N CYS A 99 2.03 2.73 7.15
CA CYS A 99 1.01 3.64 6.63
C CYS A 99 -0.36 2.96 6.53
N HIS A 100 -0.40 1.76 5.94
CA HIS A 100 -1.61 0.96 5.74
C HIS A 100 -1.84 -0.02 6.90
N VAL A 101 -2.17 0.50 8.09
CA VAL A 101 -2.55 -0.36 9.22
C VAL A 101 -3.93 -0.93 8.95
N PRO A 102 -4.06 -2.24 8.72
CA PRO A 102 -5.33 -2.81 8.35
C PRO A 102 -6.10 -3.22 9.60
N THR A 103 -7.41 -2.95 9.62
CA THR A 103 -8.29 -3.59 10.60
C THR A 103 -8.47 -5.07 10.26
N MET A 104 -8.85 -5.89 11.23
CA MET A 104 -9.05 -7.33 10.98
C MET A 104 -10.14 -7.59 9.93
N ASP A 105 -11.21 -6.80 9.95
CA ASP A 105 -12.32 -6.92 9.01
C ASP A 105 -11.90 -6.52 7.58
N GLU A 106 -11.04 -5.51 7.44
CA GLU A 106 -10.45 -5.13 6.16
C GLU A 106 -9.58 -6.25 5.59
N GLN A 107 -8.70 -6.87 6.39
CA GLN A 107 -7.86 -7.98 5.91
C GLN A 107 -8.67 -9.16 5.39
N ILE A 108 -9.79 -9.49 6.06
CA ILE A 108 -10.70 -10.55 5.62
C ILE A 108 -11.39 -10.17 4.30
N SER A 109 -11.87 -8.93 4.22
CA SER A 109 -12.55 -8.41 3.03
C SER A 109 -11.61 -8.34 1.81
N GLU A 110 -10.41 -7.80 2.01
CA GLU A 110 -9.36 -7.71 0.98
C GLU A 110 -8.93 -9.08 0.49
N GLY A 111 -8.73 -10.05 1.40
CA GLY A 111 -8.43 -11.43 1.03
C GLY A 111 -9.54 -12.09 0.21
N MET A 112 -10.81 -11.86 0.56
CA MET A 112 -11.95 -12.38 -0.20
C MET A 112 -12.08 -11.72 -1.56
N ASN A 113 -11.94 -10.40 -1.63
CA ASN A 113 -11.96 -9.65 -2.89
C ASN A 113 -10.82 -10.10 -3.80
N TRP A 114 -9.62 -10.29 -3.26
CA TRP A 114 -8.48 -10.82 -4.01
C TRP A 114 -8.77 -12.23 -4.57
N LEU A 115 -9.28 -13.15 -3.74
CA LEU A 115 -9.63 -14.52 -4.15
C LEU A 115 -10.72 -14.56 -5.24
N THR A 116 -11.67 -13.64 -5.17
CA THR A 116 -12.82 -13.57 -6.09
C THR A 116 -12.56 -12.69 -7.32
N GLY A 117 -11.45 -11.94 -7.34
CA GLY A 117 -11.16 -10.95 -8.39
C GLY A 117 -12.01 -9.67 -8.29
N ASN A 118 -12.65 -9.42 -7.14
CA ASN A 118 -13.54 -8.28 -6.93
C ASN A 118 -12.77 -7.04 -6.43
N TYR A 119 -11.87 -6.52 -7.25
CA TYR A 119 -11.07 -5.32 -6.94
C TYR A 119 -10.73 -4.53 -8.21
N TYR A 120 -10.32 -3.27 -8.03
CA TYR A 120 -9.78 -2.43 -9.09
C TYR A 120 -8.26 -2.55 -9.19
N ALA A 121 -7.71 -2.35 -10.37
CA ALA A 121 -6.27 -2.28 -10.61
C ALA A 121 -5.97 -1.16 -11.62
N PRO A 122 -5.24 -0.09 -11.23
CA PRO A 122 -4.72 0.17 -9.88
C PRO A 122 -5.85 0.42 -8.85
N LEU A 123 -5.55 0.21 -7.57
CA LEU A 123 -6.47 0.54 -6.47
C LEU A 123 -6.68 2.06 -6.33
N GLU A 124 -7.86 2.42 -5.84
CA GLU A 124 -8.18 3.80 -5.48
C GLU A 124 -7.27 4.30 -4.34
N GLU A 125 -7.05 5.62 -4.29
CA GLU A 125 -6.30 6.23 -3.18
C GLU A 125 -7.18 6.24 -1.93
N ARG A 126 -6.66 5.71 -0.82
CA ARG A 126 -7.30 5.90 0.49
C ARG A 126 -7.14 7.36 0.91
N SER A 127 -8.17 7.92 1.51
CA SER A 127 -8.12 9.21 2.20
C SER A 127 -7.29 9.10 3.49
N LEU A 128 -6.80 10.23 4.00
CA LEU A 128 -6.05 10.24 5.26
C LEU A 128 -6.90 9.81 6.46
N THR A 129 -8.20 10.09 6.41
CA THR A 129 -9.14 9.59 7.42
C THR A 129 -9.20 8.06 7.40
N GLU A 130 -9.39 7.44 6.24
CA GLU A 130 -9.42 5.97 6.13
C GLU A 130 -8.10 5.33 6.59
N LEU A 131 -6.96 5.94 6.27
CA LEU A 131 -5.65 5.46 6.74
C LEU A 131 -5.43 5.68 8.25
N GLY A 132 -6.09 6.67 8.83
CA GLY A 132 -6.05 7.01 10.25
C GLY A 132 -6.98 6.18 11.12
N GLU A 133 -8.04 5.59 10.54
CA GLU A 133 -9.12 4.91 11.28
C GLU A 133 -8.61 3.83 12.25
N ALA A 134 -7.71 2.96 11.79
CA ALA A 134 -7.15 1.89 12.61
C ALA A 134 -6.33 2.40 13.81
N ARG A 135 -5.87 3.65 13.76
CA ARG A 135 -5.13 4.35 14.83
C ARG A 135 -6.03 5.24 15.68
N GLY A 136 -7.29 5.41 15.31
CA GLY A 136 -8.18 6.41 15.93
C GLY A 136 -7.84 7.85 15.54
N ASN A 137 -7.07 8.05 14.47
CA ASN A 137 -6.70 9.36 13.94
C ASN A 137 -7.75 9.83 12.92
N THR A 138 -7.88 11.14 12.75
CA THR A 138 -8.72 11.73 11.69
C THR A 138 -7.94 12.74 10.85
N GLY A 139 -8.11 12.69 9.52
CA GLY A 139 -7.50 13.63 8.58
C GLY A 139 -6.00 13.84 8.82
N GLU A 140 -5.63 15.06 9.20
CA GLU A 140 -4.24 15.48 9.41
C GLU A 140 -3.51 14.74 10.54
N GLN A 141 -4.22 14.19 11.53
CA GLN A 141 -3.59 13.42 12.62
C GLN A 141 -2.90 12.16 12.11
N PHE A 142 -3.26 11.70 10.91
CA PHE A 142 -2.53 10.64 10.23
C PHE A 142 -1.05 11.02 10.06
N CYS A 143 -0.77 12.27 9.65
CA CYS A 143 0.59 12.76 9.46
C CYS A 143 1.14 13.43 10.72
N LEU A 144 0.37 14.37 11.30
CA LEU A 144 0.77 15.21 12.42
C LEU A 144 0.42 14.53 13.75
N ASN A 145 1.40 13.85 14.33
CA ASN A 145 1.26 13.16 15.62
C ASN A 145 2.63 12.94 16.28
N ASP A 146 2.62 12.53 17.55
CA ASP A 146 3.83 12.33 18.37
C ASP A 146 4.79 11.26 17.83
N ALA A 147 4.33 10.38 16.93
CA ALA A 147 5.14 9.29 16.36
C ALA A 147 5.76 9.63 14.99
N CYS A 148 5.18 10.55 14.23
CA CYS A 148 5.58 10.85 12.85
C CYS A 148 6.03 12.31 12.69
N HIS A 149 5.10 13.24 12.46
CA HIS A 149 5.40 14.67 12.38
C HIS A 149 4.89 15.41 13.62
N THR A 150 5.81 15.81 14.50
CA THR A 150 5.50 16.50 15.76
C THR A 150 5.24 18.00 15.61
N GLU A 151 5.38 18.53 14.40
CA GLU A 151 5.23 19.95 14.09
C GLU A 151 3.76 20.38 14.09
N PHE A 152 3.49 21.61 14.52
CA PHE A 152 2.19 22.21 14.30
C PHE A 152 2.13 22.82 12.88
N ARG A 153 0.91 23.03 12.36
CA ARG A 153 0.73 23.64 11.03
C ARG A 153 1.41 25.00 10.89
N GLU A 154 1.48 25.76 11.97
CA GLU A 154 2.15 27.07 12.02
C GLU A 154 3.67 26.94 11.82
N ASP A 155 4.28 25.88 12.35
CA ASP A 155 5.70 25.59 12.18
C ASP A 155 6.00 25.22 10.71
N LEU A 156 5.07 24.54 10.02
CA LEU A 156 5.22 24.23 8.59
C LEU A 156 5.29 25.48 7.71
N GLU A 157 4.51 26.53 8.00
CA GLU A 157 4.61 27.81 7.29
C GLU A 157 6.02 28.41 7.46
N GLN A 158 6.58 28.34 8.67
CA GLN A 158 7.92 28.85 8.93
C GLN A 158 9.01 28.02 8.24
N LEU A 159 8.92 26.69 8.31
CA LEU A 159 9.86 25.75 7.70
C LEU A 159 9.90 25.86 6.16
N THR A 160 8.81 26.33 5.55
CA THR A 160 8.69 26.53 4.10
C THR A 160 8.64 28.00 3.69
N SER A 161 9.16 28.88 4.54
CA SER A 161 9.14 30.33 4.31
C SER A 161 9.94 30.78 3.08
N ASP A 162 10.87 29.94 2.61
CA ASP A 162 11.62 30.12 1.37
C ASP A 162 10.73 30.02 0.11
N MET A 163 9.56 29.40 0.22
CA MET A 163 8.55 29.40 -0.86
C MET A 163 7.91 30.79 -1.09
N GLY A 164 8.16 31.75 -0.20
CA GLY A 164 7.79 33.14 -0.36
C GLY A 164 6.29 33.41 -0.15
N SER A 165 5.69 34.25 -1.00
CA SER A 165 4.30 34.68 -0.84
C SER A 165 3.28 33.60 -1.20
N ILE A 166 3.65 32.61 -2.01
CA ILE A 166 2.80 31.45 -2.36
C ILE A 166 3.34 30.23 -1.61
N ASN A 167 3.21 30.28 -0.29
CA ASN A 167 3.56 29.17 0.58
C ASN A 167 2.33 28.23 0.73
N PRO A 168 2.43 26.94 0.33
CA PRO A 168 1.32 25.99 0.42
C PRO A 168 0.88 25.65 1.85
N HIS A 169 1.73 25.86 2.85
CA HIS A 169 1.41 25.61 4.26
C HIS A 169 0.78 26.82 4.95
N LYS A 170 0.69 27.96 4.26
CA LYS A 170 -0.03 29.13 4.76
C LYS A 170 -1.52 29.00 4.47
N ALA A 171 -2.36 29.02 5.51
CA ALA A 171 -3.81 28.81 5.41
C ALA A 171 -4.60 30.03 4.84
N GLN A 172 -4.13 30.66 3.75
CA GLN A 172 -4.82 31.80 3.12
C GLN A 172 -6.19 31.43 2.53
N HIS A 173 -6.38 30.16 2.19
CA HIS A 173 -7.62 29.61 1.63
C HIS A 173 -8.34 28.66 2.59
N GLY A 174 -8.01 28.74 3.88
CA GLY A 174 -8.40 27.75 4.88
C GLY A 174 -7.42 26.58 4.95
N GLU A 175 -7.70 25.66 5.87
CA GLU A 175 -6.91 24.45 6.04
C GLU A 175 -7.26 23.43 4.96
N MET A 176 -6.22 22.86 4.35
CA MET A 176 -6.33 21.80 3.36
C MET A 176 -5.72 20.52 3.95
N ASP A 177 -6.36 19.40 3.63
CA ASP A 177 -5.87 18.07 3.95
C ASP A 177 -4.52 17.81 3.25
N CYS A 178 -3.56 17.21 3.94
CA CYS A 178 -2.21 16.99 3.42
C CYS A 178 -2.25 16.15 2.13
N GLY A 179 -3.17 15.18 2.07
CA GLY A 179 -3.36 14.28 0.93
C GLY A 179 -3.92 14.96 -0.31
N TYR A 180 -4.36 16.21 -0.22
CA TYR A 180 -4.77 17.01 -1.38
C TYR A 180 -3.58 17.34 -2.30
N CYS A 181 -2.42 17.61 -1.70
CA CYS A 181 -1.18 17.91 -2.42
C CYS A 181 -0.21 16.73 -2.41
N HIS A 182 0.04 16.15 -1.23
CA HIS A 182 1.03 15.09 -1.05
C HIS A 182 0.45 13.73 -1.43
N LYS A 183 1.10 13.03 -2.35
CA LYS A 183 0.65 11.74 -2.89
C LYS A 183 1.65 10.65 -2.60
N ALA A 184 1.16 9.50 -2.14
CA ALA A 184 2.03 8.41 -1.67
C ALA A 184 2.66 7.61 -2.80
N HIS A 185 1.86 7.16 -3.76
CA HIS A 185 2.29 6.25 -4.83
C HIS A 185 2.14 6.88 -6.23
N ARG A 186 2.12 8.21 -6.30
CA ARG A 186 2.21 8.99 -7.55
C ARG A 186 2.81 10.35 -7.28
N ALA A 187 3.19 11.06 -8.35
CA ALA A 187 3.71 12.42 -8.22
C ALA A 187 2.76 13.30 -7.40
N SER A 188 3.31 13.93 -6.37
CA SER A 188 2.60 14.93 -5.57
C SER A 188 2.26 16.15 -6.42
N VAL A 189 1.17 16.83 -6.07
CA VAL A 189 0.56 17.88 -6.89
C VAL A 189 0.69 19.23 -6.19
N MET A 190 1.32 20.19 -6.87
CA MET A 190 1.38 21.57 -6.40
C MET A 190 0.08 22.29 -6.76
N GLN A 191 -0.96 22.10 -5.94
CA GLN A 191 -2.32 22.56 -6.24
C GLN A 191 -2.43 24.07 -6.52
N CYS A 192 -1.63 24.88 -5.83
CA CYS A 192 -1.56 26.33 -6.03
C CYS A 192 -1.19 26.71 -7.48
N ALA A 193 -0.40 25.90 -8.17
CA ALA A 193 0.03 26.15 -9.55
C ALA A 193 -1.13 26.06 -10.57
N GLY A 194 -2.31 25.58 -10.17
CA GLY A 194 -3.50 25.63 -11.01
C GLY A 194 -4.04 27.04 -11.22
N CYS A 195 -3.76 27.97 -10.30
CA CYS A 195 -4.26 29.35 -10.34
C CYS A 195 -3.14 30.39 -10.23
N HIS A 196 -2.00 30.05 -9.63
CA HIS A 196 -0.89 30.97 -9.38
C HIS A 196 0.32 30.61 -10.22
N GLU A 197 0.58 31.39 -11.28
CA GLU A 197 1.72 31.20 -12.20
C GLU A 197 3.09 31.26 -11.49
N GLY A 198 3.17 31.93 -10.34
CA GLY A 198 4.39 32.04 -9.53
C GLY A 198 4.53 30.95 -8.45
N ALA A 199 3.64 29.95 -8.39
CA ALA A 199 3.76 28.87 -7.43
C ALA A 199 5.00 28.03 -7.73
N GLN A 200 5.84 27.83 -6.73
CA GLN A 200 7.05 27.01 -6.86
C GLN A 200 6.64 25.53 -6.86
N VAL A 201 6.82 24.84 -7.99
CA VAL A 201 6.57 23.40 -8.10
C VAL A 201 7.87 22.67 -7.71
N PRO A 202 7.88 21.87 -6.62
CA PRO A 202 9.06 21.13 -6.23
C PRO A 202 9.51 20.13 -7.30
N ASP A 203 10.78 19.72 -7.25
CA ASP A 203 11.30 18.74 -8.21
C ASP A 203 10.53 17.41 -8.15
N GLY A 204 10.19 16.86 -9.32
CA GLY A 204 9.33 15.68 -9.47
C GLY A 204 7.84 15.89 -9.22
N TRP A 205 7.43 17.01 -8.63
CA TRP A 205 6.02 17.33 -8.45
C TRP A 205 5.39 17.82 -9.75
N VAL A 206 4.07 17.75 -9.82
CA VAL A 206 3.30 18.13 -11.00
C VAL A 206 2.30 19.23 -10.69
N THR A 207 1.93 20.00 -11.71
CA THR A 207 0.79 20.92 -11.66
C THR A 207 -0.53 20.13 -11.69
N PRO A 208 -1.67 20.74 -11.28
CA PRO A 208 -2.98 20.08 -11.38
C PRO A 208 -3.32 19.62 -12.80
N ARG A 209 -3.01 20.45 -13.80
CA ARG A 209 -3.23 20.11 -15.21
C ARG A 209 -2.44 18.87 -15.64
N GLN A 210 -1.16 18.79 -15.26
CA GLN A 210 -0.34 17.62 -15.55
C GLN A 210 -0.88 16.37 -14.84
N ALA A 211 -1.32 16.48 -13.59
CA ALA A 211 -1.93 15.37 -12.85
C ALA A 211 -3.24 14.89 -13.51
N GLU A 212 -4.07 15.80 -14.03
CA GLU A 212 -5.27 15.46 -14.81
C GLU A 212 -4.90 14.72 -16.10
N ASP A 213 -3.91 15.23 -16.85
CA ASP A 213 -3.45 14.60 -18.09
C ASP A 213 -2.90 13.18 -17.84
N MET A 214 -2.14 12.98 -16.76
CA MET A 214 -1.65 11.66 -16.33
C MET A 214 -2.79 10.71 -15.93
N SER A 215 -3.80 11.23 -15.20
CA SER A 215 -4.97 10.43 -14.79
C SER A 215 -5.77 9.98 -16.01
N TYR A 216 -5.96 10.88 -16.98
CA TYR A 216 -6.64 10.57 -18.24
C TYR A 216 -5.89 9.51 -19.07
N ASP A 217 -4.56 9.57 -19.13
CA ASP A 217 -3.75 8.55 -19.80
C ASP A 217 -3.85 7.19 -19.09
N SER A 218 -3.86 7.19 -17.76
CA SER A 218 -4.05 6.00 -16.92
C SER A 218 -5.39 5.31 -17.22
N ASP A 219 -6.48 6.06 -17.27
CA ASP A 219 -7.81 5.54 -17.59
C ASP A 219 -7.85 4.93 -19.00
N ARG A 220 -7.17 5.55 -19.98
CA ARG A 220 -7.05 4.99 -21.33
C ARG A 220 -6.30 3.67 -21.33
N LYS A 221 -5.18 3.56 -20.61
CA LYS A 221 -4.39 2.31 -20.50
C LYS A 221 -5.22 1.20 -19.86
N ALA A 222 -5.93 1.49 -18.77
CA ALA A 222 -6.80 0.53 -18.09
C ALA A 222 -7.90 -0.01 -19.03
N ASN A 223 -8.55 0.86 -19.81
CA ASN A 223 -9.56 0.48 -20.79
C ASN A 223 -9.02 -0.39 -21.93
N VAL A 224 -7.76 -0.17 -22.37
CA VAL A 224 -7.10 -1.01 -23.39
C VAL A 224 -6.81 -2.42 -22.85
N VAL A 225 -6.40 -2.55 -21.58
CA VAL A 225 -6.15 -3.85 -20.94
C VAL A 225 -7.46 -4.65 -20.83
N ILE A 226 -8.55 -4.03 -20.40
CA ILE A 226 -9.87 -4.65 -20.32
C ILE A 226 -10.37 -5.07 -21.72
N GLY A 227 -10.19 -4.23 -22.75
CA GLY A 227 -10.60 -4.52 -24.13
C GLY A 227 -9.85 -5.68 -24.81
N SER A 228 -8.68 -6.08 -24.29
CA SER A 228 -7.87 -7.19 -24.82
C SER A 228 -8.19 -8.55 -24.20
N ARG A 229 -8.91 -8.58 -23.06
CA ARG A 229 -9.32 -9.79 -22.34
C ARG A 229 -10.84 -9.88 -22.24
N GLY A 230 -11.47 -10.17 -23.38
CA GLY A 230 -12.81 -10.74 -23.40
C GLY A 230 -13.95 -9.72 -23.45
N THR A 231 -14.94 -10.11 -24.23
CA THR A 231 -16.21 -9.43 -24.47
C THR A 231 -16.94 -9.08 -23.17
N ALA A 232 -16.92 -7.81 -22.78
CA ALA A 232 -17.96 -7.21 -21.96
C ALA A 232 -18.63 -6.11 -22.79
N SER A 233 -19.86 -6.40 -23.21
CA SER A 233 -20.73 -5.50 -23.96
C SER A 233 -20.84 -4.13 -23.28
N SER A 234 -20.34 -3.08 -23.94
CA SER A 234 -20.59 -1.69 -23.58
C SER A 234 -22.10 -1.38 -23.69
N PRO A 235 -22.73 -0.79 -22.67
CA PRO A 235 -24.02 -0.16 -22.83
C PRO A 235 -23.82 1.35 -23.00
N PHE A 236 -23.07 1.78 -24.01
CA PHE A 236 -23.00 3.22 -24.33
C PHE A 236 -22.68 3.44 -25.81
N SER A 237 -23.64 3.10 -26.66
CA SER A 237 -23.69 3.61 -28.03
C SER A 237 -25.13 3.85 -28.46
N GLU A 238 -25.80 4.87 -27.91
CA GLU A 238 -26.87 5.50 -28.69
C GLU A 238 -27.15 6.93 -28.22
N GLY A 239 -27.05 7.87 -29.16
CA GLY A 239 -27.88 9.07 -29.14
C GLY A 239 -27.24 10.39 -28.67
N ARG A 240 -26.46 11.03 -29.55
CA ARG A 240 -26.64 12.46 -29.77
C ARG A 240 -26.42 12.83 -31.22
N SER A 241 -27.52 12.77 -31.98
CA SER A 241 -27.64 13.46 -33.27
C SER A 241 -28.19 14.86 -33.02
N ARG A 242 -27.43 15.86 -33.50
CA ARG A 242 -27.72 17.29 -33.63
C ARG A 242 -27.75 18.12 -32.36
#